data_AF-A0A812SA49-F1
#
_entry.id   AF-A0A812SA49-F1
#
_cell.length_a   1.000
_cell.length_b   1.000
_cell.length_c   1.000
_cell.angle_alpha   90.00
_cell.angle_beta   90.00
_cell.angle_gamma   90.00
#
_symmetry.space_group_name_H-M   'P 1'
#
loop_
_entity.id
_entity.type
_entity.pdbx_description
1 polymer ?
#
loop_
_entity_poly.entity_id
_entity_poly.type
_entity_poly.pdbx_seq_one_letter_code
_entity_poly.pdbx_strand_id
1 'polypeptide(L)'
;WRTSAKLAVRASTSGVRIGLFVPKTHDVVRIHGCAAHHASINAALEAISTACAAAKIHGYDEASGKGDLRYVKLEVQRSTGLVQVTLVWNASSEEQAGRPLRKLVSALTEQEMWHSIWANFNAADKHTSRILAFEKEAAWREGLAVVELGLGPTLRWKALAPGSDVQDYGGVHSDCLGARRIIAGPTLDADDRFISQANLCAFERIVAAVRRFVPSGSAVVELYGGVGTIGLHLADTVGRPGMARSG
;
A
#
# COMPACT_ATOMS: atom_id res chain seq x y z
N TRP A 1 12.15 3.07 -6.90
CA TRP A 1 12.26 1.75 -6.25
C TRP A 1 11.27 1.52 -5.11
N ARG A 2 10.86 2.56 -4.36
CA ARG A 2 9.84 2.44 -3.32
C ARG A 2 8.48 2.12 -3.91
N THR A 3 7.87 1.03 -3.46
CA THR A 3 6.50 0.61 -3.82
C THR A 3 5.47 0.98 -2.75
N SER A 4 5.92 1.55 -1.63
CA SER A 4 5.04 2.09 -0.59
C SER A 4 5.50 3.50 -0.18
N ALA A 5 4.53 4.39 0.00
CA ALA A 5 4.72 5.76 0.47
C ALA A 5 3.63 6.16 1.47
N LYS A 6 4.01 6.93 2.50
CA LYS A 6 3.11 7.58 3.47
C LYS A 6 3.46 9.05 3.47
N LEU A 7 2.53 9.91 3.07
CA LEU A 7 2.80 11.31 2.80
C LEU A 7 1.80 12.19 3.54
N ALA A 8 2.31 13.24 4.17
CA ALA A 8 1.51 14.25 4.84
C ALA A 8 0.79 15.12 3.81
N VAL A 9 -0.46 15.45 4.10
CA VAL A 9 -1.27 16.37 3.31
C VAL A 9 -1.53 17.60 4.18
N ARG A 10 -1.07 18.77 3.73
CA ARG A 10 -1.23 20.04 4.44
C ARG A 10 -1.98 21.06 3.62
N ALA A 11 -2.64 21.98 4.32
CA ALA A 11 -3.28 23.12 3.69
C ALA A 11 -2.27 23.93 2.86
N SER A 12 -2.71 24.41 1.71
CA SER A 12 -1.96 25.31 0.85
C SER A 12 -2.88 26.34 0.22
N THR A 13 -2.34 27.49 -0.18
CA THR A 13 -3.11 28.56 -0.85
C THR A 13 -3.80 28.09 -2.14
N SER A 14 -3.28 27.04 -2.79
CA SER A 14 -3.82 26.45 -4.02
C SER A 14 -4.45 25.06 -3.80
N GLY A 15 -4.95 24.76 -2.61
CA GLY A 15 -5.57 23.47 -2.27
C GLY A 15 -4.72 22.66 -1.29
N VAL A 16 -4.16 21.54 -1.75
CA VAL A 16 -3.40 20.61 -0.89
C VAL A 16 -1.91 20.60 -1.25
N ARG A 17 -1.06 20.46 -0.23
CA ARG A 17 0.36 20.16 -0.35
C ARG A 17 0.63 18.75 0.16
N ILE A 18 1.08 17.87 -0.73
CA ILE A 18 1.36 16.46 -0.40
C ILE A 18 2.88 16.24 -0.38
N GLY A 19 3.41 15.66 0.70
CA GLY A 19 4.83 15.33 0.77
C GLY A 19 5.34 14.90 2.14
N LEU A 20 6.60 15.20 2.43
CA LEU A 20 7.26 14.86 3.70
C LEU A 20 7.54 16.11 4.53
N PHE A 21 7.63 15.92 5.85
CA PHE A 21 8.04 16.98 6.74
C PHE A 21 9.51 17.36 6.56
N VAL A 22 9.79 18.65 6.63
CA VAL A 22 11.16 19.15 6.84
C VAL A 22 11.62 18.63 8.21
N PRO A 23 12.86 18.11 8.33
CA PRO A 23 13.36 17.53 9.57
C PRO A 23 13.13 18.45 10.78
N LYS A 24 12.58 17.87 11.85
CA LYS A 24 12.25 18.56 13.13
C LYS A 24 11.18 19.65 13.03
N THR A 25 10.38 19.66 11.98
CA THR A 25 9.25 20.60 11.82
C THR A 25 7.99 19.87 11.40
N HIS A 26 6.87 20.60 11.36
CA HIS A 26 5.62 20.14 10.75
C HIS A 26 5.35 20.81 9.39
N ASP A 27 6.37 21.45 8.81
CA ASP A 27 6.31 22.02 7.48
C ASP A 27 6.48 20.93 6.43
N VAL A 28 5.54 20.83 5.51
CA VAL A 28 5.60 19.85 4.42
C VAL A 28 6.30 20.43 3.20
N VAL A 29 7.31 19.71 2.72
CA VAL A 29 7.91 19.88 1.38
C VAL A 29 7.08 19.08 0.39
N ARG A 30 6.59 19.74 -0.66
CA ARG A 30 5.88 19.05 -1.74
C ARG A 30 6.80 18.03 -2.39
N ILE A 31 6.32 16.80 -2.58
CA ILE A 31 7.04 15.77 -3.30
C ILE A 31 6.30 15.46 -4.59
N HIS A 32 6.93 15.80 -5.71
CA HIS A 32 6.47 15.54 -7.07
C HIS A 32 7.62 14.88 -7.84
N GLY A 33 7.32 13.85 -8.63
CA GLY A 33 8.32 13.19 -9.47
C GLY A 33 9.50 12.60 -8.70
N CYS A 34 9.29 12.09 -7.48
CA CYS A 34 10.36 11.57 -6.64
C CYS A 34 11.05 10.37 -7.31
N ALA A 35 12.36 10.47 -7.56
CA ALA A 35 13.14 9.39 -8.17
C ALA A 35 13.17 8.10 -7.32
N ALA A 36 12.98 8.22 -6.00
CA ALA A 36 12.89 7.06 -5.14
C ALA A 36 11.55 6.32 -5.28
N HIS A 37 10.46 6.99 -5.66
CA HIS A 37 9.15 6.38 -5.79
C HIS A 37 9.04 5.50 -7.05
N HIS A 38 8.09 4.57 -7.04
CA HIS A 38 7.60 3.93 -8.25
C HIS A 38 6.87 4.95 -9.13
N ALA A 39 6.92 4.79 -10.46
CA ALA A 39 6.23 5.67 -11.40
C ALA A 39 4.72 5.78 -11.09
N SER A 40 4.07 4.66 -10.77
CA SER A 40 2.65 4.65 -10.36
C SER A 40 2.36 5.50 -9.11
N ILE A 41 3.29 5.59 -8.14
CA ILE A 41 3.12 6.48 -6.98
C ILE A 41 3.16 7.94 -7.43
N ASN A 42 4.10 8.31 -8.30
CA ASN A 42 4.18 9.68 -8.79
C ASN A 42 2.94 10.05 -9.62
N ALA A 43 2.45 9.15 -10.47
CA ALA A 43 1.19 9.35 -11.20
C ALA A 43 -0.01 9.48 -10.24
N ALA A 44 -0.07 8.63 -9.20
CA ALA A 44 -1.15 8.65 -8.21
C ALA A 44 -1.16 9.96 -7.43
N LEU A 45 0.00 10.54 -7.11
CA LEU A 45 0.08 11.83 -6.42
C LEU A 45 -0.45 12.99 -7.26
N GLU A 46 -0.27 12.93 -8.58
CA GLU A 46 -0.83 13.92 -9.50
C GLU A 46 -2.34 13.79 -9.63
N ALA A 47 -2.82 12.56 -9.75
CA ALA A 47 -4.24 12.25 -9.73
C ALA A 47 -4.92 12.76 -8.45
N ILE A 48 -4.34 12.45 -7.28
CA ILE A 48 -4.86 12.88 -5.98
C ILE A 48 -4.83 14.40 -5.86
N SER A 49 -3.75 15.06 -6.27
CA SER A 49 -3.64 16.52 -6.22
C SER A 49 -4.72 17.19 -7.07
N THR A 50 -4.94 16.68 -8.29
CA THR A 50 -5.95 17.17 -9.22
C THR A 50 -7.37 16.94 -8.69
N ALA A 51 -7.65 15.73 -8.19
CA ALA A 51 -8.95 15.37 -7.64
C ALA A 51 -9.27 16.17 -6.36
N CYS A 52 -8.27 16.43 -5.51
CA CYS A 52 -8.42 17.29 -4.34
C CYS A 52 -8.79 18.72 -4.73
N ALA A 53 -8.13 19.29 -5.74
CA ALA A 53 -8.46 20.62 -6.23
C ALA A 53 -9.89 20.70 -6.79
N ALA A 54 -10.28 19.73 -7.63
CA ALA A 54 -11.62 19.66 -8.22
C ALA A 54 -12.72 19.48 -7.16
N ALA A 55 -12.49 18.61 -6.17
CA ALA A 55 -13.43 18.36 -5.08
C ALA A 55 -13.39 19.42 -3.97
N LYS A 56 -12.49 20.42 -4.07
CA LYS A 56 -12.25 21.48 -3.07
C LYS A 56 -11.89 20.92 -1.69
N ILE A 57 -11.03 19.92 -1.67
CA ILE A 57 -10.53 19.28 -0.45
C ILE A 57 -9.47 20.17 0.18
N HIS A 58 -9.59 20.37 1.50
CA HIS A 58 -8.59 21.10 2.26
C HIS A 58 -7.62 20.13 2.93
N GLY A 59 -6.33 20.41 2.78
CA GLY A 59 -5.31 19.68 3.54
C GLY A 59 -5.40 20.04 5.02
N TYR A 60 -4.98 19.12 5.87
CA TYR A 60 -5.01 19.33 7.31
C TYR A 60 -4.10 20.49 7.74
N ASP A 61 -4.56 21.27 8.70
CA ASP A 61 -3.79 22.32 9.37
C ASP A 61 -3.66 21.96 10.85
N GLU A 62 -2.44 21.72 11.29
CA GLU A 62 -2.13 21.36 12.68
C GLU A 62 -2.39 22.51 13.66
N ALA A 63 -2.24 23.76 13.23
CA ALA A 63 -2.41 24.92 14.11
C ALA A 63 -3.88 25.11 14.47
N SER A 64 -4.78 24.96 13.50
CA SER A 64 -6.23 25.10 13.71
C SER A 64 -6.94 23.78 14.02
N GLY A 65 -6.31 22.64 13.74
CA GLY A 65 -6.94 21.32 13.81
C GLY A 65 -7.99 21.06 12.73
N LYS A 66 -8.05 21.91 11.69
CA LYS A 66 -9.07 21.87 10.64
C LYS A 66 -8.52 21.29 9.33
N GLY A 67 -9.41 21.13 8.35
CA GLY A 67 -9.12 20.52 7.07
C GLY A 67 -9.62 19.07 7.01
N ASP A 68 -9.61 18.53 5.80
CA ASP A 68 -10.25 17.26 5.45
C ASP A 68 -9.23 16.11 5.42
N LEU A 69 -8.17 16.23 4.62
CA LEU A 69 -7.23 15.14 4.35
C LEU A 69 -5.92 15.37 5.11
N ARG A 70 -5.51 14.41 5.93
CA ARG A 70 -4.31 14.49 6.79
C ARG A 70 -3.08 13.83 6.18
N TYR A 71 -3.29 12.65 5.59
CA TYR A 71 -2.25 11.84 4.97
C TYR A 71 -2.82 11.04 3.80
N VAL A 72 -1.94 10.62 2.91
CA VAL A 72 -2.20 9.53 1.96
C VAL A 72 -1.17 8.43 2.16
N LYS A 73 -1.63 7.18 2.16
CA LYS A 73 -0.79 6.00 2.06
C LYS A 73 -1.01 5.37 0.69
N LEU A 74 0.07 4.98 0.03
CA LEU A 74 0.06 4.44 -1.32
C LEU A 74 0.87 3.15 -1.34
N GLU A 75 0.32 2.10 -1.92
CA GLU A 75 1.01 0.83 -2.14
C GLU A 75 0.80 0.36 -3.59
N VAL A 76 1.89 -0.02 -4.26
CA VAL A 76 1.86 -0.46 -5.66
C VAL A 76 1.88 -1.98 -5.72
N GLN A 77 0.90 -2.56 -6.40
CA GLN A 77 0.94 -3.95 -6.83
C GLN A 77 1.90 -4.06 -8.01
N ARG A 78 3.12 -4.56 -7.79
CA ARG A 78 4.19 -4.56 -8.82
C ARG A 78 3.83 -5.29 -10.11
N SER A 79 3.06 -6.39 -10.03
CA SER A 79 2.70 -7.19 -11.20
C SER A 79 1.77 -6.47 -12.17
N THR A 80 0.93 -5.56 -11.68
CA THR A 80 -0.07 -4.83 -12.48
C THR A 80 0.26 -3.35 -12.60
N GLY A 81 1.08 -2.81 -11.72
CA GLY A 81 1.34 -1.37 -11.59
C GLY A 81 0.20 -0.59 -10.92
N LEU A 82 -0.91 -1.24 -10.56
CA LEU A 82 -2.06 -0.61 -9.90
C LEU A 82 -1.74 -0.18 -8.48
N VAL A 83 -2.47 0.83 -8.00
CA VAL A 83 -2.21 1.49 -6.72
C VAL A 83 -3.36 1.29 -5.75
N GLN A 84 -3.07 0.74 -4.58
CA GLN A 84 -3.92 0.89 -3.41
C GLN A 84 -3.65 2.23 -2.76
N VAL A 85 -4.69 3.01 -2.48
CA VAL A 85 -4.59 4.28 -1.74
C VAL A 85 -5.46 4.27 -0.50
N THR A 86 -4.92 4.77 0.60
CA THR A 86 -5.67 5.10 1.81
C THR A 86 -5.66 6.58 2.06
N LEU A 87 -6.87 7.15 2.10
CA LEU A 87 -7.14 8.54 2.43
C LEU A 87 -7.32 8.65 3.94
N VAL A 88 -6.35 9.22 4.64
CA VAL A 88 -6.47 9.46 6.08
C VAL A 88 -7.23 10.75 6.31
N TRP A 89 -8.50 10.61 6.63
CA TRP A 89 -9.46 11.70 6.76
C TRP A 89 -9.55 12.20 8.20
N ASN A 90 -9.61 13.52 8.37
CA ASN A 90 -9.83 14.19 9.64
C ASN A 90 -11.32 14.15 10.01
N ALA A 91 -11.82 12.96 10.29
CA ALA A 91 -13.16 12.72 10.80
C ALA A 91 -13.14 11.49 11.71
N SER A 92 -14.17 11.32 12.54
CA SER A 92 -14.38 10.14 13.36
C SER A 92 -15.22 9.06 12.66
N SER A 93 -15.88 9.39 11.55
CA SER A 93 -16.68 8.46 10.75
C SER A 93 -16.91 8.95 9.31
N GLU A 94 -17.45 8.06 8.46
CA GLU A 94 -17.83 8.37 7.08
C GLU A 94 -18.95 9.42 7.01
N GLU A 95 -19.91 9.35 7.93
CA GLU A 95 -21.04 10.28 8.00
C GLU A 95 -20.54 11.71 8.25
N GLN A 96 -19.54 11.87 9.12
CA GLN A 96 -18.91 13.16 9.39
C GLN A 96 -18.05 13.62 8.19
N ALA A 97 -17.32 12.71 7.55
CA ALA A 97 -16.53 13.03 6.36
C ALA A 97 -17.42 13.49 5.19
N GLY A 98 -18.62 12.92 5.07
CA GLY A 98 -19.72 13.45 4.28
C GLY A 98 -19.43 13.62 2.79
N ARG A 99 -20.01 14.68 2.21
CA ARG A 99 -19.96 14.97 0.77
C ARG A 99 -18.54 15.21 0.22
N PRO A 100 -17.63 15.91 0.92
CA PRO A 100 -16.25 16.09 0.45
C PRO A 100 -15.53 14.78 0.13
N LEU A 101 -15.59 13.79 1.04
CA LEU A 101 -14.97 12.48 0.82
C LEU A 101 -15.59 11.78 -0.40
N ARG A 102 -16.93 11.73 -0.50
CA ARG A 102 -17.62 11.08 -1.64
C ARG A 102 -17.22 11.70 -2.98
N LYS A 103 -17.08 13.03 -3.04
CA LYS A 103 -16.62 13.73 -4.26
C LYS A 103 -15.19 13.36 -4.64
N LEU A 104 -14.28 13.31 -3.66
CA LEU A 104 -12.90 12.93 -3.91
C LEU A 104 -12.82 11.48 -4.43
N VAL A 105 -13.49 10.55 -3.76
CA VAL A 105 -13.54 9.15 -4.19
C VAL A 105 -14.08 9.04 -5.61
N SER A 106 -15.21 9.69 -5.91
CA SER A 106 -15.80 9.69 -7.26
C SER A 106 -14.82 10.19 -8.33
N ALA A 107 -14.07 11.26 -8.05
CA ALA A 107 -13.09 11.79 -9.00
C ALA A 107 -11.86 10.87 -9.17
N LEU A 108 -11.46 10.14 -8.12
CA LEU A 108 -10.38 9.15 -8.22
C LEU A 108 -10.82 7.92 -9.03
N THR A 109 -12.06 7.46 -8.84
CA THR A 109 -12.60 6.27 -9.53
C THR A 109 -12.77 6.43 -11.04
N GLU A 110 -12.69 7.65 -11.56
CA GLU A 110 -12.65 7.91 -13.01
C GLU A 110 -11.34 7.43 -13.66
N GLN A 111 -10.34 7.05 -12.86
CA GLN A 111 -9.04 6.59 -13.34
C GLN A 111 -8.86 5.09 -13.11
N GLU A 112 -8.38 4.38 -14.11
CA GLU A 112 -8.18 2.92 -14.06
C GLU A 112 -6.92 2.48 -13.30
N MET A 113 -6.14 3.44 -12.76
CA MET A 113 -4.87 3.15 -12.10
C MET A 113 -5.01 2.60 -10.67
N TRP A 114 -6.21 2.63 -10.10
CA TRP A 114 -6.45 2.22 -8.72
C TRP A 114 -6.79 0.74 -8.63
N HIS A 115 -6.09 0.04 -7.74
CA HIS A 115 -6.49 -1.28 -7.28
C HIS A 115 -7.67 -1.16 -6.31
N SER A 116 -7.49 -0.30 -5.30
CA SER A 116 -8.46 -0.11 -4.22
C SER A 116 -8.30 1.28 -3.60
N ILE A 117 -9.42 1.88 -3.17
CA ILE A 117 -9.47 3.18 -2.49
C ILE A 117 -10.09 2.98 -1.11
N TRP A 118 -9.32 3.33 -0.09
CA TRP A 118 -9.68 3.19 1.32
C TRP A 118 -9.81 4.55 1.99
N ALA A 119 -10.65 4.62 3.02
CA ALA A 119 -10.69 5.76 3.93
C ALA A 119 -10.38 5.31 5.36
N ASN A 120 -9.45 6.02 6.00
CA ASN A 120 -9.16 5.90 7.42
C ASN A 120 -9.64 7.16 8.15
N PHE A 121 -10.63 7.01 9.02
CA PHE A 121 -11.20 8.11 9.81
C PHE A 121 -10.37 8.30 11.08
N ASN A 122 -9.53 9.34 11.05
CA ASN A 122 -8.61 9.68 12.11
C ASN A 122 -8.74 11.18 12.41
N ALA A 123 -9.76 11.53 13.19
CA ALA A 123 -9.90 12.87 13.77
C ALA A 123 -8.66 13.16 14.62
N ALA A 124 -7.96 14.23 14.29
CA ALA A 124 -6.72 14.57 14.97
C ALA A 124 -6.98 14.92 16.44
N ASP A 125 -6.23 14.27 17.33
CA ASP A 125 -6.09 14.68 18.72
C ASP A 125 -4.73 15.39 18.89
N LYS A 126 -4.70 16.47 19.67
CA LYS A 126 -3.52 17.29 20.00
C LYS A 126 -2.38 16.48 20.65
N HIS A 127 -2.64 15.24 21.06
CA HIS A 127 -1.66 14.33 21.65
C HIS A 127 -1.22 13.18 20.73
N THR A 128 -1.71 13.11 19.49
CA THR A 128 -1.49 11.93 18.63
C THR A 128 -0.91 12.28 17.26
N SER A 129 0.35 11.91 17.03
CA SER A 129 1.04 12.00 15.73
C SER A 129 0.85 10.77 14.84
N ARG A 130 -0.03 9.83 15.24
CA ARG A 130 -0.28 8.60 14.47
C ARG A 130 -0.92 8.93 13.12
N ILE A 131 -0.34 8.37 12.07
CA ILE A 131 -0.86 8.49 10.70
C ILE A 131 -2.19 7.75 10.58
N LEU A 132 -2.28 6.52 11.09
CA LEU A 132 -3.48 5.68 10.99
C LEU A 132 -4.12 5.48 12.37
N ALA A 133 -5.46 5.47 12.39
CA ALA A 133 -6.23 5.05 13.56
C ALA A 133 -6.49 3.53 13.48
N PHE A 134 -5.98 2.76 14.45
CA PHE A 134 -6.13 1.29 14.49
C PHE A 134 -7.12 0.80 15.56
N GLU A 135 -7.56 1.68 16.45
CA GLU A 135 -8.19 1.30 17.73
C GLU A 135 -9.73 1.25 17.67
N LYS A 136 -10.35 1.64 16.55
CA LYS A 136 -11.81 1.66 16.39
C LYS A 136 -12.19 0.97 15.08
N GLU A 137 -13.07 -0.02 15.11
CA GLU A 137 -13.61 -0.68 13.90
C GLU A 137 -14.25 0.33 12.93
N ALA A 138 -14.91 1.36 13.47
CA ALA A 138 -15.49 2.46 12.69
C ALA A 138 -14.44 3.38 12.01
N ALA A 139 -13.14 3.19 12.28
CA ALA A 139 -12.07 4.01 11.69
C ALA A 139 -11.68 3.56 10.28
N TRP A 140 -12.17 2.41 9.80
CA TRP A 140 -11.83 1.88 8.49
C TRP A 140 -13.07 1.56 7.69
N ARG A 141 -13.05 1.92 6.41
CA ARG A 141 -13.93 1.30 5.42
C ARG A 141 -13.16 0.85 4.20
N GLU A 142 -13.36 -0.42 3.88
CA GLU A 142 -13.03 -1.05 2.60
C GLU A 142 -14.07 -0.66 1.55
N GLY A 143 -13.64 -0.50 0.29
CA GLY A 143 -14.56 -0.53 -0.84
C GLY A 143 -15.45 0.71 -1.05
N LEU A 144 -14.93 1.92 -0.79
CA LEU A 144 -15.56 3.14 -1.31
C LEU A 144 -15.55 3.16 -2.86
N ALA A 145 -14.58 2.44 -3.46
CA ALA A 145 -14.69 1.76 -4.74
C ALA A 145 -13.59 0.68 -4.83
N VAL A 146 -13.97 -0.54 -5.22
CA VAL A 146 -13.06 -1.58 -5.72
C VAL A 146 -13.25 -1.59 -7.23
N VAL A 147 -12.17 -1.38 -8.00
CA VAL A 147 -12.21 -1.76 -9.41
C VAL A 147 -12.18 -3.28 -9.42
N GLU A 148 -13.36 -3.92 -9.44
CA GLU A 148 -13.46 -5.34 -9.71
C GLU A 148 -12.91 -5.59 -11.11
N LEU A 149 -11.63 -5.95 -11.20
CA LEU A 149 -11.09 -6.65 -12.37
C LEU A 149 -11.63 -8.09 -12.40
N GLY A 150 -12.95 -8.27 -12.44
CA GLY A 150 -13.59 -9.57 -12.70
C GLY A 150 -13.15 -10.75 -11.84
N LEU A 151 -12.60 -10.51 -10.64
CA LEU A 151 -12.22 -11.53 -9.67
C LEU A 151 -12.96 -11.19 -8.36
N GLY A 152 -14.22 -11.59 -8.29
CA GLY A 152 -15.10 -11.29 -7.16
C GLY A 152 -14.59 -11.81 -5.80
N PRO A 153 -15.35 -11.58 -4.70
CA PRO A 153 -14.93 -11.76 -3.30
C PRO A 153 -14.69 -13.21 -2.84
N THR A 154 -14.52 -14.15 -3.78
CA THR A 154 -14.07 -15.50 -3.48
C THR A 154 -12.57 -15.57 -3.70
N LEU A 155 -11.82 -15.59 -2.60
CA LEU A 155 -10.44 -16.08 -2.52
C LEU A 155 -10.38 -17.48 -3.15
N ARG A 156 -10.16 -17.54 -4.47
CA ARG A 156 -9.78 -18.77 -5.14
C ARG A 156 -8.26 -18.79 -5.19
N TRP A 157 -7.68 -19.64 -4.34
CA TRP A 157 -6.35 -20.19 -4.53
C TRP A 157 -6.26 -20.76 -5.96
N LYS A 158 -5.76 -19.97 -6.90
CA LYS A 158 -5.27 -20.51 -8.16
C LYS A 158 -3.79 -20.71 -7.96
N ALA A 159 -3.41 -21.92 -7.54
CA ALA A 159 -2.03 -22.35 -7.64
C ALA A 159 -1.62 -22.13 -9.11
N LEU A 160 -0.80 -21.11 -9.36
CA LEU A 160 -0.20 -20.91 -10.66
C LEU A 160 0.64 -22.16 -10.91
N ALA A 161 0.26 -22.92 -11.94
CA ALA A 161 1.03 -24.09 -12.34
C ALA A 161 2.48 -23.66 -12.58
N PRO A 162 3.48 -24.46 -12.18
CA PRO A 162 4.88 -24.15 -12.42
C PRO A 162 5.10 -23.86 -13.91
N GLY A 163 5.54 -22.64 -14.24
CA GLY A 163 5.79 -22.23 -15.62
C GLY A 163 4.68 -21.41 -16.30
N SER A 164 3.71 -20.89 -15.57
CA SER A 164 2.84 -19.83 -16.11
C SER A 164 3.59 -18.50 -16.14
N ASP A 165 3.90 -18.02 -17.36
CA ASP A 165 4.51 -16.72 -17.58
C ASP A 165 3.57 -15.63 -17.04
N VAL A 166 3.99 -14.94 -15.97
CA VAL A 166 3.43 -13.65 -15.61
C VAL A 166 3.93 -12.70 -16.69
N GLN A 167 3.04 -12.28 -17.60
CA GLN A 167 3.35 -11.20 -18.54
C GLN A 167 3.70 -9.96 -17.71
N ASP A 168 4.98 -9.63 -17.72
CA ASP A 168 5.52 -8.37 -17.23
C ASP A 168 4.85 -7.27 -18.08
N TYR A 169 3.94 -6.49 -17.47
CA TYR A 169 3.39 -5.30 -18.11
C TYR A 169 4.52 -4.28 -18.22
N GLY A 170 5.28 -4.43 -19.29
CA GLY A 170 6.54 -3.75 -19.54
C GLY A 170 6.39 -2.23 -19.44
N GLY A 171 7.37 -1.61 -18.79
CA GLY A 171 7.49 -0.16 -18.86
C GLY A 171 8.43 0.52 -17.88
N VAL A 172 8.96 -0.11 -16.82
CA VAL A 172 10.04 0.53 -16.00
C VAL A 172 10.94 -0.43 -15.19
N HIS A 173 10.87 -1.75 -15.37
CA HIS A 173 11.58 -2.72 -14.50
C HIS A 173 12.62 -3.60 -15.20
N SER A 174 13.33 -3.10 -16.21
CA SER A 174 14.56 -3.79 -16.69
C SER A 174 15.68 -3.84 -15.64
N ASP A 175 15.60 -3.02 -14.59
CA ASP A 175 16.76 -2.75 -13.73
C ASP A 175 16.70 -3.43 -12.35
N CYS A 176 15.56 -4.04 -11.98
CA CYS A 176 15.52 -4.85 -10.75
C CYS A 176 16.14 -6.23 -10.95
N LEU A 177 16.17 -6.73 -12.20
CA LEU A 177 16.81 -7.98 -12.58
C LEU A 177 17.36 -7.80 -13.99
N GLY A 178 18.68 -7.87 -14.14
CA GLY A 178 19.23 -8.41 -15.38
C GLY A 178 18.63 -9.81 -15.57
N ALA A 179 17.57 -9.90 -16.37
CA ALA A 179 16.93 -11.10 -16.93
C ALA A 179 17.23 -12.42 -16.19
N ARG A 180 16.81 -12.58 -14.92
CA ARG A 180 16.81 -13.89 -14.24
C ARG A 180 15.59 -14.05 -13.35
N ARG A 181 14.67 -14.89 -13.83
CA ARG A 181 13.54 -15.55 -13.17
C ARG A 181 13.14 -14.96 -11.81
N ILE A 182 12.05 -14.19 -11.84
CA ILE A 182 11.25 -13.87 -10.66
C ILE A 182 10.92 -15.19 -9.96
N ILE A 183 11.33 -15.34 -8.70
CA ILE A 183 10.84 -16.45 -7.88
C ILE A 183 9.36 -16.16 -7.68
N ALA A 184 8.48 -16.98 -8.27
CA ALA A 184 7.04 -16.84 -8.11
C ALA A 184 6.68 -16.98 -6.61
N GLY A 185 6.52 -15.85 -5.93
CA GLY A 185 5.96 -15.77 -4.59
C GLY A 185 4.44 -15.74 -4.63
N PRO A 186 3.75 -16.03 -3.52
CA PRO A 186 2.30 -15.92 -3.47
C PRO A 186 1.86 -14.47 -3.67
N THR A 187 0.78 -14.27 -4.42
CA THR A 187 0.06 -12.99 -4.45
C THR A 187 -0.58 -12.78 -3.08
N LEU A 188 -0.16 -11.72 -2.40
CA LEU A 188 -0.77 -11.28 -1.15
C LEU A 188 -1.75 -10.16 -1.47
N ASP A 189 -3.04 -10.44 -1.28
CA ASP A 189 -4.06 -9.41 -1.20
C ASP A 189 -4.14 -8.97 0.26
N ALA A 190 -3.44 -7.89 0.58
CA ALA A 190 -3.25 -7.43 1.94
C ALA A 190 -4.06 -6.14 2.16
N ASP A 191 -4.96 -6.20 3.14
CA ASP A 191 -5.58 -5.02 3.72
C ASP A 191 -4.52 -3.98 4.11
N ASP A 192 -4.84 -2.69 3.95
CA ASP A 192 -3.93 -1.57 4.24
C ASP A 192 -3.41 -1.51 5.69
N ARG A 193 -4.00 -2.29 6.59
CA ARG A 193 -3.57 -2.46 7.98
C ARG A 193 -2.22 -3.16 8.13
N PHE A 194 -1.73 -3.86 7.11
CA PHE A 194 -0.48 -4.63 7.19
C PHE A 194 0.77 -3.81 6.81
N ILE A 195 1.93 -4.24 7.33
CA ILE A 195 3.23 -3.70 6.97
C ILE A 195 3.78 -4.51 5.80
N SER A 196 3.87 -3.88 4.63
CA SER A 196 4.54 -4.44 3.46
C SER A 196 5.96 -3.87 3.31
N GLN A 197 6.82 -4.62 2.60
CA GLN A 197 8.18 -4.18 2.33
C GLN A 197 8.18 -3.07 1.28
N ALA A 198 8.71 -1.90 1.65
CA ALA A 198 8.68 -0.74 0.76
C ALA A 198 9.63 -0.85 -0.44
N ASN A 199 10.62 -1.76 -0.40
CA ASN A 199 11.53 -2.06 -1.52
C ASN A 199 11.46 -3.56 -1.83
N LEU A 200 10.56 -3.92 -2.74
CA LEU A 200 10.36 -5.33 -3.09
C LEU A 200 11.58 -5.94 -3.80
N CYS A 201 12.35 -5.17 -4.57
CA CYS A 201 13.56 -5.69 -5.23
C CYS A 201 14.67 -6.03 -4.19
N ALA A 202 14.83 -5.20 -3.16
CA ALA A 202 15.75 -5.53 -2.06
C ALA A 202 15.23 -6.71 -1.21
N PHE A 203 13.91 -6.76 -0.98
CA PHE A 203 13.28 -7.85 -0.24
C PHE A 203 13.47 -9.22 -0.93
N GLU A 204 13.29 -9.30 -2.25
CA GLU A 204 13.56 -10.52 -3.02
C GLU A 204 14.99 -11.02 -2.84
N ARG A 205 15.97 -10.11 -2.80
CA ARG A 205 17.38 -10.47 -2.53
C ARG A 205 17.60 -10.99 -1.11
N ILE A 206 16.89 -10.42 -0.13
CA ILE A 206 16.91 -10.92 1.25
C ILE A 206 16.32 -12.32 1.31
N VAL A 207 15.14 -12.55 0.70
CA VAL A 207 14.51 -13.87 0.63
C VAL A 207 15.42 -14.89 -0.03
N ALA A 208 16.04 -14.54 -1.17
CA ALA A 208 16.99 -15.41 -1.86
C ALA A 208 18.22 -15.74 -0.98
N ALA A 209 18.70 -14.78 -0.18
CA ALA A 209 19.77 -15.02 0.78
C ALA A 209 19.32 -15.96 1.91
N VAL A 210 18.14 -15.73 2.50
CA VAL A 210 17.58 -16.58 3.56
C VAL A 210 17.40 -18.02 3.09
N ARG A 211 16.89 -18.24 1.87
CA ARG A 211 16.74 -19.58 1.27
C ARG A 211 18.03 -20.40 1.28
N ARG A 212 19.20 -19.76 1.16
CA ARG A 212 20.49 -20.44 1.18
C ARG A 212 20.87 -20.98 2.55
N PHE A 213 20.26 -20.46 3.61
CA PHE A 213 20.50 -20.87 5.01
C PHE A 213 19.43 -21.81 5.55
N VAL A 214 18.40 -22.15 4.76
CA VAL A 214 17.31 -23.06 5.15
C VAL A 214 17.41 -24.34 4.31
N PRO A 215 18.03 -25.41 4.84
CA PRO A 215 18.09 -26.68 4.13
C PRO A 215 16.70 -27.25 3.85
N SER A 216 16.56 -27.94 2.72
CA SER A 216 15.31 -28.63 2.35
C SER A 216 14.85 -29.60 3.44
N GLY A 217 13.57 -29.56 3.79
CA GLY A 217 12.96 -30.41 4.80
C GLY A 217 13.09 -29.89 6.23
N SER A 218 13.68 -28.70 6.43
CA SER A 218 13.78 -28.07 7.75
C SER A 218 12.39 -27.73 8.33
N ALA A 219 12.23 -27.88 9.64
CA ALA A 219 11.10 -27.30 10.36
C ALA A 219 11.43 -25.83 10.67
N VAL A 220 10.63 -24.90 10.16
CA VAL A 220 10.87 -23.46 10.27
C VAL A 220 9.73 -22.80 11.02
N VAL A 221 10.08 -21.86 11.90
CA VAL A 221 9.15 -20.94 12.54
C VAL A 221 9.50 -19.52 12.14
N GLU A 222 8.51 -18.75 11.69
CA GLU A 222 8.67 -17.34 11.38
C GLU A 222 8.22 -16.50 12.58
N LEU A 223 9.18 -16.04 13.38
CA LEU A 223 8.89 -15.11 14.47
C LEU A 223 8.71 -13.70 13.89
N TYR A 224 7.69 -12.97 14.37
CA TYR A 224 7.32 -11.64 13.86
C TYR A 224 6.98 -11.62 12.36
N GLY A 225 6.40 -12.69 11.84
CA GLY A 225 6.18 -12.86 10.39
C GLY A 225 5.24 -11.84 9.75
N GLY A 226 4.47 -11.07 10.54
CA GLY A 226 3.46 -10.17 9.98
C GLY A 226 2.46 -10.94 9.12
N VAL A 227 2.41 -10.64 7.82
CA VAL A 227 1.60 -11.39 6.83
C VAL A 227 2.27 -12.69 6.34
N GLY A 228 3.38 -13.09 6.95
CA GLY A 228 4.10 -14.34 6.68
C GLY A 228 4.92 -14.31 5.40
N THR A 229 5.33 -13.13 4.92
CA THR A 229 5.93 -13.02 3.58
C THR A 229 7.21 -13.84 3.45
N ILE A 230 8.05 -13.92 4.49
CA ILE A 230 9.28 -14.71 4.41
C ILE A 230 8.94 -16.20 4.45
N GLY A 231 8.14 -16.64 5.43
CA GLY A 231 7.77 -18.04 5.59
C GLY A 231 7.04 -18.60 4.37
N LEU A 232 6.12 -17.83 3.79
CA LEU A 232 5.43 -18.19 2.55
C LEU A 232 6.38 -18.36 1.36
N HIS A 233 7.41 -17.51 1.23
CA HIS A 233 8.44 -17.66 0.21
C HIS A 233 9.43 -18.79 0.51
N LEU A 234 9.36 -19.45 1.66
CA LEU A 234 10.14 -20.63 2.02
C LEU A 234 9.29 -21.90 2.04
N ALA A 235 7.97 -21.81 1.86
CA ALA A 235 7.03 -22.90 2.10
C ALA A 235 7.28 -24.14 1.23
N ASP A 236 7.89 -23.98 0.06
CA ASP A 236 8.32 -25.06 -0.84
C ASP A 236 9.58 -25.80 -0.36
N THR A 237 10.35 -25.21 0.56
CA THR A 237 11.60 -25.78 1.09
C THR A 237 11.46 -26.43 2.46
N VAL A 238 10.38 -26.14 3.20
CA VAL A 238 10.19 -26.61 4.58
C VAL A 238 9.55 -27.99 4.65
N GLY A 239 9.91 -28.77 5.66
CA GLY A 239 9.29 -30.08 5.92
C GLY A 239 7.84 -29.93 6.34
N ARG A 240 6.95 -30.80 5.85
CA ARG A 240 5.54 -30.82 6.29
C ARG A 240 5.48 -31.14 7.79
N PRO A 241 4.82 -30.32 8.63
CA PRO A 241 4.59 -30.69 10.02
C PRO A 241 3.70 -31.94 10.05
N GLY A 242 4.19 -33.04 10.66
CA GLY A 242 3.32 -34.14 11.06
C GLY A 242 3.15 -35.34 10.13
N MET A 243 4.12 -35.68 9.27
CA MET A 243 4.29 -37.11 8.96
C MET A 243 5.20 -37.71 10.01
N ALA A 244 4.60 -38.14 11.13
CA ALA A 244 5.24 -39.09 12.02
C ALA A 244 5.72 -40.25 11.15
N ARG A 245 7.04 -40.53 11.15
CA ARG A 245 7.53 -41.79 10.61
C ARG A 245 6.94 -42.87 11.50
N SER A 246 5.93 -43.57 11.00
CA SER A 246 5.47 -44.82 11.60
C SER A 246 6.64 -45.80 11.53
N GLY A 247 7.31 -45.96 12.67
CA GLY A 247 8.24 -47.05 12.95
C GLY A 247 7.60 -48.02 13.92
#